data_AF-A0A939V6U4-F1
#
_entry.id   AF-A0A939V6U4-F1
#
_cell.length_a   1.000
_cell.length_b   1.000
_cell.length_c   1.000
_cell.angle_alpha   90.00
_cell.angle_beta   90.00
_cell.angle_gamma   90.00
#
_symmetry.space_group_name_H-M   'P 1'
#
loop_
_entity.id
_entity.type
_entity.pdbx_description
1 polymer ?
#
loop_
_entity_poly.entity_id
_entity_poly.type
_entity_poly.pdbx_seq_one_letter_code
_entity_poly.pdbx_strand_id
1 'polypeptide(L)'
;MKHTTLSLIAAIVLACGTSCGASAQIKKNAMVYICTGNYSKVYHLSRSCKSLTSCKGKIKEISTGEAVKNGRHLCKVCKEKASKRR
;
A
#
# COMPACT_ATOMS: atom_id res chain seq x y z
N MET A 1 60.64 -13.05 20.68
CA MET A 1 60.38 -12.14 21.82
C MET A 1 59.49 -11.01 21.27
N LYS A 2 58.17 -11.23 21.17
CA LYS A 2 57.09 -10.93 22.16
C LYS A 2 56.89 -9.43 22.40
N HIS A 3 55.81 -8.87 21.84
CA HIS A 3 54.89 -7.79 22.29
C HIS A 3 54.41 -7.02 21.03
N THR A 4 53.16 -7.05 20.54
CA THR A 4 51.80 -7.27 21.07
C THR A 4 51.29 -6.20 22.05
N THR A 5 50.78 -5.10 21.51
CA THR A 5 49.79 -4.19 22.13
C THR A 5 48.96 -3.59 20.98
N LEU A 6 47.89 -4.20 20.49
CA LEU A 6 46.54 -4.24 21.05
C LEU A 6 46.10 -2.90 21.70
N SER A 7 45.94 -1.85 20.89
CA SER A 7 45.18 -0.66 21.27
C SER A 7 43.72 -0.83 20.86
N LEU A 8 42.94 -1.34 21.81
CA LEU A 8 41.49 -1.34 21.88
C LEU A 8 41.06 0.03 22.45
N ILE A 9 40.65 0.99 21.63
CA ILE A 9 39.79 2.11 22.10
C ILE A 9 38.79 2.47 21.00
N ALA A 10 37.53 2.42 21.40
CA ALA A 10 36.32 2.54 20.61
C ALA A 10 35.94 4.00 20.32
N ALA A 11 35.40 4.23 19.13
CA ALA A 11 34.47 5.32 18.81
C ALA A 11 33.52 4.75 17.74
N ILE A 12 32.48 3.99 18.10
CA ILE A 12 31.14 4.50 18.48
C ILE A 12 30.80 5.80 17.73
N VAL A 13 30.54 5.68 16.42
CA VAL A 13 29.74 6.67 15.70
C VAL A 13 28.27 6.28 15.93
N LEU A 14 27.69 6.86 16.99
CA LEU A 14 26.27 6.84 17.28
C LEU A 14 25.52 7.71 16.27
N ALA A 15 24.59 7.08 15.56
CA ALA A 15 23.26 7.54 15.12
C ALA A 15 23.05 9.02 14.70
N CYS A 16 22.43 9.23 13.53
CA CYS A 16 21.07 9.79 13.41
C CYS A 16 20.69 10.16 11.95
N GLY A 17 19.63 9.51 11.42
CA GLY A 17 18.74 10.05 10.38
C GLY A 17 19.38 10.24 8.98
N THR A 18 18.70 10.20 7.85
CA THR A 18 17.30 10.20 7.41
C THR A 18 17.45 9.86 5.92
N SER A 19 16.65 9.06 5.24
CA SER A 19 15.31 8.58 5.45
C SER A 19 15.26 7.25 4.71
N CYS A 20 14.82 6.18 5.38
CA CYS A 20 14.34 5.02 4.67
C CYS A 20 13.07 5.48 3.95
N GLY A 21 13.23 5.91 2.70
CA GLY A 21 12.13 6.17 1.82
C GLY A 21 11.43 4.84 1.60
N ALA A 22 10.47 4.53 2.47
CA ALA A 22 9.42 3.58 2.18
C ALA A 22 8.70 4.11 0.95
N SER A 23 9.28 3.85 -0.23
CA SER A 23 8.64 4.06 -1.51
C SER A 23 7.33 3.34 -1.38
N ALA A 24 6.24 4.10 -1.39
CA ALA A 24 4.89 3.60 -1.42
C ALA A 24 4.72 2.87 -2.75
N GLN A 25 5.31 1.68 -2.85
CA GLN A 25 5.08 0.78 -3.95
C GLN A 25 3.59 0.49 -3.89
N ILE A 26 2.88 0.97 -4.88
CA ILE A 26 1.52 0.52 -5.18
C ILE A 26 1.68 -0.98 -5.43
N LYS A 27 1.46 -1.79 -4.38
CA LYS A 27 1.55 -3.24 -4.47
C LYS A 27 0.52 -3.66 -5.52
N LYS A 28 0.96 -3.93 -6.74
CA LYS A 28 0.08 -4.32 -7.86
C LYS A 28 -0.69 -5.61 -7.57
N ASN A 29 -0.32 -6.32 -6.51
CA ASN A 29 -0.94 -7.56 -6.06
C ASN A 29 -1.82 -7.37 -4.82
N ALA A 30 -2.12 -6.14 -4.38
CA ALA A 30 -3.07 -5.95 -3.29
C ALA A 30 -4.48 -6.32 -3.75
N MET A 31 -5.17 -7.14 -2.97
CA MET A 31 -6.55 -7.53 -3.25
C MET A 31 -7.49 -6.34 -3.03
N VAL A 32 -8.40 -6.13 -3.97
CA VAL A 32 -9.39 -5.05 -3.98
C VAL A 32 -10.74 -5.57 -4.45
N TYR A 33 -11.80 -4.82 -4.13
CA TYR A 33 -13.17 -5.20 -4.45
C TYR A 33 -13.70 -4.41 -5.65
N ILE A 34 -14.39 -5.08 -6.56
CA ILE A 34 -15.09 -4.47 -7.68
C ILE A 34 -16.56 -4.88 -7.68
N CYS A 35 -17.42 -3.95 -8.07
CA CYS A 35 -18.79 -4.28 -8.46
C CYS A 35 -18.79 -4.72 -9.93
N THR A 36 -19.46 -5.82 -10.27
CA THR A 36 -19.58 -6.33 -11.64
C THR A 36 -20.72 -5.70 -12.43
N GLY A 37 -21.39 -4.68 -11.88
CA GLY A 37 -22.42 -3.94 -12.61
C GLY A 37 -21.83 -3.19 -13.80
N ASN A 38 -22.56 -3.10 -14.91
CA ASN A 38 -22.10 -2.50 -16.17
C ASN A 38 -21.57 -1.07 -16.04
N TYR A 39 -22.04 -0.32 -15.04
CA TYR A 39 -21.65 1.07 -14.81
C TYR A 39 -20.48 1.25 -13.82
N SER A 40 -19.96 0.17 -13.24
CA SER A 40 -18.91 0.24 -12.23
C SER A 40 -17.52 0.44 -12.85
N LYS A 41 -17.05 1.69 -12.87
CA LYS A 41 -15.73 2.09 -13.39
C LYS A 41 -14.63 2.15 -12.33
N VAL A 42 -14.92 1.73 -11.09
CA VAL A 42 -14.01 1.88 -9.95
C VAL A 42 -13.73 0.57 -9.23
N TYR A 43 -12.63 0.53 -8.48
CA TYR A 43 -12.32 -0.48 -7.47
C TYR A 43 -12.24 0.13 -6.06
N HIS A 44 -12.49 -0.70 -5.05
CA HIS A 44 -12.60 -0.30 -3.65
C HIS A 44 -11.58 -1.05 -2.79
N LEU A 45 -10.97 -0.35 -1.84
CA LEU A 45 -9.99 -0.93 -0.90
C LEU A 45 -10.65 -1.72 0.24
N SER A 46 -11.97 -1.59 0.41
CA SER A 46 -12.71 -2.22 1.49
C SER A 46 -14.10 -2.60 1.01
N ARG A 47 -14.58 -3.76 1.46
CA ARG A 47 -15.91 -4.27 1.14
C ARG A 47 -17.03 -3.43 1.75
N SER A 48 -16.75 -2.67 2.81
CA SER A 48 -17.69 -1.76 3.48
C SER A 48 -17.63 -0.32 2.93
N CYS A 49 -17.04 -0.12 1.75
CA CYS A 49 -17.10 1.19 1.10
C CYS A 49 -18.56 1.56 0.78
N LYS A 50 -19.00 2.76 1.20
CA LYS A 50 -20.38 3.24 1.02
C LYS A 50 -20.91 3.05 -0.41
N SER A 51 -20.09 3.40 -1.41
CA SER A 51 -20.47 3.26 -2.83
C SER A 51 -20.51 1.82 -3.31
N LEU A 52 -19.75 0.91 -2.67
CA LEU A 52 -19.74 -0.51 -3.00
C LEU A 52 -20.96 -1.22 -2.41
N THR A 53 -21.38 -0.84 -1.20
CA THR A 53 -22.58 -1.39 -0.56
C THR A 53 -23.85 -1.16 -1.38
N SER A 54 -23.91 -0.09 -2.17
CA SER A 54 -25.01 0.19 -3.10
C SER A 54 -24.93 -0.58 -4.44
N CYS A 55 -23.93 -1.45 -4.61
CA CYS A 55 -23.80 -2.28 -5.82
C CYS A 55 -25.02 -3.18 -6.00
N LYS A 56 -25.69 -3.07 -7.16
CA LYS A 56 -26.81 -3.94 -7.54
C LYS A 56 -26.38 -5.26 -8.22
N GLY A 57 -25.08 -5.41 -8.47
CA GLY A 57 -24.48 -6.59 -9.11
C GLY A 57 -23.73 -7.49 -8.12
N LYS A 58 -22.90 -8.38 -8.64
CA LYS A 58 -22.01 -9.20 -7.81
C LYS A 58 -20.79 -8.37 -7.42
N ILE A 59 -20.26 -8.61 -6.22
CA ILE A 59 -19.00 -8.01 -5.80
C ILE A 59 -17.92 -9.08 -5.85
N LYS A 60 -16.90 -8.86 -6.69
CA LYS A 60 -15.73 -9.74 -6.82
C LYS A 60 -14.51 -9.12 -6.16
N GLU A 61 -13.62 -9.96 -5.67
CA GLU A 61 -12.29 -9.57 -5.20
C GLU A 61 -11.29 -9.91 -6.30
N ILE A 62 -10.44 -8.95 -6.67
CA ILE A 62 -9.43 -9.08 -7.72
C ILE A 62 -8.15 -8.35 -7.30
N SER A 63 -7.04 -8.58 -7.99
CA SER A 63 -5.82 -7.81 -7.75
C SER A 63 -5.95 -6.36 -8.23
N THR A 64 -5.21 -5.45 -7.60
CA THR A 64 -5.14 -4.03 -8.03
C THR A 64 -4.63 -3.91 -9.46
N GLY A 65 -3.64 -4.73 -9.83
CA GLY A 65 -3.10 -4.79 -11.19
C GLY A 65 -4.16 -5.20 -12.20
N GLU A 66 -4.98 -6.21 -11.90
CA GLU A 66 -6.11 -6.61 -12.74
C GLU A 66 -7.19 -5.53 -12.81
N ALA A 67 -7.48 -4.85 -11.70
CA ALA A 67 -8.44 -3.75 -11.69
C ALA A 67 -8.00 -2.61 -12.63
N VAL A 68 -6.73 -2.22 -12.54
CA VAL A 68 -6.14 -1.18 -13.39
C VAL A 68 -6.09 -1.62 -14.86
N LYS A 69 -5.69 -2.87 -15.14
CA LYS A 69 -5.71 -3.44 -16.50
C LYS A 69 -7.12 -3.42 -17.11
N ASN A 70 -8.15 -3.64 -16.31
CA ASN A 70 -9.55 -3.54 -16.71
C ASN A 70 -10.08 -2.10 -16.81
N GLY A 71 -9.20 -1.08 -16.78
CA GLY A 71 -9.58 0.34 -16.87
C GLY A 71 -10.31 0.88 -15.65
N ARG A 72 -10.30 0.15 -14.52
CA ARG A 72 -10.94 0.61 -13.27
C ARG A 72 -9.97 1.47 -12.48
N HIS A 73 -10.47 2.56 -11.91
CA HIS A 73 -9.68 3.46 -11.07
C HIS A 73 -10.11 3.41 -9.60
N LEU A 74 -9.26 3.94 -8.70
CA LEU A 74 -9.56 3.93 -7.27
C LEU A 74 -10.80 4.78 -6.96
N CYS A 75 -11.72 4.25 -6.16
CA CYS A 75 -12.86 4.99 -5.64
C CYS A 75 -12.43 6.24 -4.85
N LYS A 76 -13.04 7.41 -5.13
CA LYS A 76 -12.74 8.69 -4.46
C LYS A 76 -12.90 8.60 -2.93
N VAL A 77 -13.99 8.01 -2.45
CA VAL A 77 -14.24 7.80 -1.02
C VAL A 77 -13.15 6.93 -0.37
N CYS A 78 -12.69 5.88 -1.07
CA CYS A 78 -11.57 5.07 -0.59
C CYS A 78 -10.26 5.87 -0.54
N LYS A 79 -10.00 6.72 -1.55
CA LYS A 79 -8.82 7.59 -1.61
C LYS A 79 -8.78 8.55 -0.43
N GLU A 80 -9.91 9.19 -0.12
CA GLU A 80 -10.03 10.11 1.02
C GLU A 80 -9.83 9.40 2.36
N LYS A 81 -10.46 8.23 2.55
CA LYS A 81 -10.29 7.42 3.77
C LYS A 81 -8.86 6.92 3.96
N ALA A 82 -8.15 6.60 2.87
CA ALA A 82 -6.75 6.20 2.95
C ALA A 82 -5.82 7.35 3.34
N SER A 83 -6.18 8.59 2.96
CA SER A 83 -5.36 9.78 3.22
C SER A 83 -5.51 10.31 4.65
N LYS A 84 -6.71 10.19 5.25
CA LYS A 84 -7.01 10.62 6.63
C LYS A 84 -6.53 9.66 7.73
N ARG A 85 -5.96 8.51 7.37
CA ARG A 85 -5.40 7.53 8.32
C ARG A 85 -3.88 7.70 8.51
N ARG A 86 -3.32 8.80 8.03
CA ARG A 86 -1.93 9.21 8.25
C ARG A 86 -1.90 10.40 9.19
#